data_AF-A0AA39LKS7-F1
#
_entry.id   AF-A0AA39LKS7-F1
#
_cell.length_a   1.000
_cell.length_b   1.000
_cell.length_c   1.000
_cell.angle_alpha   90.00
_cell.angle_beta   90.00
_cell.angle_gamma   90.00
#
_symmetry.space_group_name_H-M   'P 1'
#
loop_
_entity.id
_entity.type
_entity.pdbx_description
1 polymer ?
#
loop_
_entity_poly.entity_id
_entity_poly.type
_entity_poly.pdbx_seq_one_letter_code
_entity_poly.pdbx_strand_id
1 'polypeptide(L)'
;MNLLVAAIFLVTCTPAYVRPENLMARAFLNDEQAQFYTTLTLHERVEFSTVIMMFRNAMASGVDLQPRDLVNFARNKYPDLYEKLDKQQKKVDEMESALPPVVQQFIKDRRSEVRTWFPNGGVDTKAVARTARLIGSEIAAMTVPERQALFNYYPHMKELLENPHFKAFMLEPDDLNEELRAVIE
;
A
#
# COMPACT_ATOMS: atom_id res chain seq x y z
N MET A 1 14.36 9.32 -6.70
CA MET A 1 12.94 9.65 -6.45
C MET A 1 12.12 8.42 -6.85
N ASN A 2 11.93 7.39 -6.00
CA ASN A 2 11.00 6.28 -6.32
C ASN A 2 10.67 5.24 -5.21
N LEU A 3 11.28 5.23 -4.02
CA LEU A 3 10.78 4.40 -2.91
C LEU A 3 9.65 5.08 -2.11
N LEU A 4 9.65 6.42 -2.11
CA LEU A 4 8.67 7.29 -1.43
C LEU A 4 7.30 7.33 -2.13
N VAL A 5 7.12 6.59 -3.23
CA VAL A 5 5.86 6.45 -3.97
C VAL A 5 5.21 5.11 -3.59
N ALA A 6 5.96 4.02 -3.58
CA ALA A 6 5.48 2.67 -3.27
C ALA A 6 4.80 2.51 -1.90
N ALA A 7 5.36 3.17 -0.87
CA ALA A 7 4.86 3.08 0.50
C ALA A 7 3.56 3.85 0.76
N ILE A 8 3.33 4.90 -0.04
CA ILE A 8 2.11 5.72 0.02
C ILE A 8 1.03 5.08 -0.83
N PHE A 9 1.41 4.41 -1.91
CA PHE A 9 0.55 3.54 -2.71
C PHE A 9 -0.04 2.37 -1.90
N LEU A 10 0.70 1.85 -0.92
CA LEU A 10 0.25 0.82 0.04
C LEU A 10 -0.94 1.26 0.92
N VAL A 11 -1.22 2.57 1.00
CA VAL A 11 -2.23 3.13 1.92
C VAL A 11 -3.25 4.01 1.20
N THR A 12 -2.94 4.57 0.04
CA THR A 12 -3.81 5.56 -0.60
C THR A 12 -3.87 5.41 -2.11
N CYS A 13 -4.85 4.62 -2.57
CA CYS A 13 -5.53 4.68 -3.86
C CYS A 13 -4.78 5.42 -4.99
N THR A 14 -4.03 4.76 -5.88
CA THR A 14 -3.74 5.33 -7.22
C THR A 14 -3.57 4.23 -8.26
N PRO A 15 -4.55 4.02 -9.13
CA PRO A 15 -4.37 3.22 -10.35
C PRO A 15 -3.43 3.79 -11.43
N ALA A 16 -3.00 5.06 -11.35
CA ALA A 16 -2.36 5.69 -12.52
C ALA A 16 -0.83 5.69 -12.57
N TYR A 17 -0.11 5.32 -11.51
CA TYR A 17 1.36 5.32 -11.52
C TYR A 17 1.97 4.25 -10.61
N VAL A 18 1.29 3.11 -10.39
CA VAL A 18 2.08 1.90 -10.12
C VAL A 18 2.77 1.66 -11.45
N ARG A 19 4.09 1.87 -11.54
CA ARG A 19 4.81 1.29 -12.67
C ARG A 19 4.39 -0.19 -12.70
N PRO A 20 3.95 -0.76 -13.83
CA PRO A 20 3.58 -2.18 -13.90
C PRO A 20 4.62 -3.11 -13.26
N GLU A 21 5.87 -2.63 -13.18
CA GLU A 21 7.07 -3.22 -12.59
C GLU A 21 7.10 -3.27 -11.04
N ASN A 22 6.41 -2.38 -10.31
CA ASN A 22 6.38 -2.42 -8.84
C ASN A 22 5.33 -3.40 -8.31
N LEU A 23 5.72 -4.68 -8.37
CA LEU A 23 4.91 -5.81 -7.91
C LEU A 23 4.59 -5.73 -6.42
N MET A 24 5.49 -5.18 -5.60
CA MET A 24 5.26 -5.08 -4.15
C MET A 24 4.11 -4.14 -3.81
N ALA A 25 4.03 -2.96 -4.44
CA ALA A 25 2.92 -2.03 -4.24
C ALA A 25 1.62 -2.60 -4.81
N ARG A 26 1.68 -3.22 -6.00
CA ARG A 26 0.52 -3.84 -6.64
C ARG A 26 -0.09 -4.97 -5.81
N ALA A 27 0.73 -5.74 -5.10
CA ALA A 27 0.29 -6.84 -4.24
C ALA A 27 -0.67 -6.40 -3.12
N PHE A 28 -0.69 -5.12 -2.76
CA PHE A 28 -1.58 -4.57 -1.73
C PHE A 28 -2.73 -3.72 -2.29
N LEU A 29 -3.01 -3.83 -3.59
CA LEU A 29 -4.19 -3.23 -4.20
C LEU A 29 -5.30 -4.27 -4.27
N ASN A 30 -6.43 -3.97 -3.64
CA ASN A 30 -7.68 -4.68 -3.90
C ASN A 30 -8.37 -4.11 -5.16
N ASP A 31 -9.34 -4.84 -5.70
CA ASP A 31 -10.03 -4.44 -6.94
C ASP A 31 -10.74 -3.09 -6.82
N GLU A 32 -11.31 -2.79 -5.66
CA GLU A 32 -12.00 -1.52 -5.40
C GLU A 32 -11.04 -0.33 -5.47
N GLN A 33 -9.87 -0.46 -4.84
CA GLN A 33 -8.80 0.54 -4.88
C GLN A 33 -8.20 0.66 -6.28
N ALA A 34 -8.06 -0.46 -7.00
CA ALA A 34 -7.59 -0.53 -8.37
C ALA A 34 -8.56 0.13 -9.38
N GLN A 35 -9.86 0.19 -9.06
CA GLN A 35 -10.85 0.83 -9.92
C GLN A 35 -11.09 2.29 -9.54
N PHE A 36 -10.90 2.69 -8.28
CA PHE A 36 -11.25 4.02 -7.77
C PHE A 36 -10.78 5.17 -8.66
N TYR A 37 -9.50 5.23 -9.04
CA TYR A 37 -8.99 6.35 -9.86
C TYR A 37 -9.55 6.38 -11.28
N THR A 38 -10.01 5.23 -11.81
CA THR A 38 -10.69 5.22 -13.11
C THR A 38 -12.05 5.93 -13.03
N THR A 39 -12.67 5.97 -11.84
CA THR A 39 -13.93 6.69 -11.57
C THR A 39 -13.74 8.20 -11.41
N LEU A 40 -12.51 8.66 -11.21
CA LEU A 40 -12.21 10.09 -11.10
C LEU A 40 -12.15 10.76 -12.47
N THR A 41 -12.74 11.94 -12.59
CA THR A 41 -12.59 12.81 -13.77
C THR A 41 -11.16 13.30 -13.90
N LEU A 42 -10.78 13.82 -15.07
CA LEU A 42 -9.45 14.39 -15.27
C LEU A 42 -9.13 15.51 -14.27
N HIS A 43 -10.12 16.35 -13.94
CA HIS A 43 -9.97 17.43 -12.97
C HIS A 43 -9.70 16.87 -11.57
N GLU A 44 -10.53 15.93 -11.12
CA GLU A 44 -10.41 15.29 -9.81
C GLU A 44 -9.08 14.53 -9.65
N ARG A 45 -8.53 13.97 -10.73
CA ARG A 45 -7.20 13.33 -10.70
C ARG A 45 -6.07 14.33 -10.40
N VAL A 46 -6.19 15.57 -10.89
CA VAL A 46 -5.24 16.65 -10.59
C VAL A 46 -5.37 17.09 -9.14
N GLU A 47 -6.59 17.27 -8.65
CA GLU A 47 -6.89 17.58 -7.25
C GLU A 47 -6.34 16.49 -6.32
N PHE A 48 -6.59 15.23 -6.68
CA PHE A 48 -6.14 14.08 -5.93
C PHE A 48 -4.61 13.96 -5.88
N SER A 49 -3.94 14.24 -7.00
CA SER A 49 -2.48 14.34 -7.04
C SER A 49 -1.95 15.44 -6.10
N THR A 50 -2.68 16.56 -5.99
CA THR A 50 -2.34 17.65 -5.07
C THR A 50 -2.52 17.23 -3.62
N VAL A 51 -3.60 16.53 -3.29
CA VAL A 51 -3.87 15.98 -1.95
C VAL A 51 -2.78 14.99 -1.54
N ILE A 52 -2.37 14.08 -2.43
CA ILE A 52 -1.25 13.15 -2.20
C ILE A 52 0.05 13.92 -1.93
N MET A 53 0.34 14.97 -2.70
CA MET A 53 1.53 15.80 -2.47
C MET A 53 1.51 16.48 -1.10
N MET A 54 0.36 16.99 -0.65
CA MET A 54 0.23 17.58 0.68
C MET A 54 0.48 16.55 1.79
N PHE A 55 -0.11 15.37 1.67
CA PHE A 55 0.09 14.25 2.60
C PHE A 55 1.57 13.82 2.67
N ARG A 56 2.23 13.73 1.50
CA ARG A 56 3.67 13.45 1.38
C ARG A 56 4.53 14.45 2.12
N ASN A 57 4.29 15.74 1.91
CA ASN A 57 5.06 16.81 2.53
C ASN A 57 4.89 16.82 4.05
N ALA A 58 3.68 16.52 4.54
CA ALA A 58 3.42 16.37 5.97
C ALA A 58 4.17 15.16 6.57
N MET A 59 4.14 13.99 5.92
CA MET A 59 4.92 12.83 6.39
C MET A 59 6.42 13.10 6.37
N ALA A 60 6.93 13.73 5.31
CA ALA A 60 8.34 14.10 5.21
C ALA A 60 8.77 15.11 6.30
N SER A 61 7.82 15.88 6.83
CA SER A 61 8.03 16.81 7.95
C SER A 61 7.92 16.13 9.32
N GLY A 62 7.79 14.80 9.37
CA GLY A 62 7.70 14.02 10.61
C GLY A 62 6.31 14.00 11.26
N VAL A 63 5.26 14.40 10.53
CA VAL A 63 3.88 14.29 11.04
C VAL A 63 3.44 12.83 10.99
N ASP A 64 2.99 12.29 12.13
CA ASP A 64 2.37 10.96 12.20
C ASP A 64 0.97 11.02 11.58
N LEU A 65 0.88 10.55 10.34
CA LEU A 65 -0.35 10.57 9.55
C LEU A 65 -0.96 9.17 9.42
N GLN A 66 -2.29 9.13 9.49
CA GLN A 66 -3.12 7.96 9.25
C GLN A 66 -3.69 7.97 7.82
N PRO A 67 -4.12 6.82 7.28
CA PRO A 67 -4.82 6.77 5.98
C PRO A 67 -5.98 7.77 5.88
N ARG A 68 -6.76 7.90 6.97
CA ARG A 68 -7.89 8.84 7.07
C ARG A 68 -7.47 10.30 6.95
N ASP A 69 -6.23 10.63 7.30
CA ASP A 69 -5.74 12.00 7.16
C ASP A 69 -5.58 12.41 5.70
N LEU A 70 -5.29 11.47 4.79
CA LEU A 70 -5.32 11.77 3.35
C LEU A 70 -6.70 12.27 2.92
N VAL A 71 -7.76 11.57 3.34
CA VAL A 71 -9.13 11.97 3.03
C VAL A 71 -9.39 13.39 3.59
N ASN A 72 -8.92 13.66 4.81
CA ASN A 72 -9.07 14.97 5.45
C ASN A 72 -8.33 16.11 4.72
N PHE A 73 -7.21 15.86 4.03
CA PHE A 73 -6.53 16.87 3.22
C PHE A 73 -7.41 17.39 2.06
N ALA A 74 -8.33 16.58 1.54
CA ALA A 74 -9.27 17.01 0.50
C ALA A 74 -10.44 17.83 1.06
N ARG A 75 -10.82 17.61 2.32
CA ARG A 75 -12.11 18.05 2.91
C ARG A 75 -12.48 19.50 2.64
N ASN A 76 -11.55 20.43 2.86
CA ASN A 76 -11.85 21.86 2.75
C ASN A 76 -11.59 22.42 1.34
N LYS A 77 -10.67 21.80 0.59
CA LYS A 77 -10.17 22.35 -0.67
C LYS A 77 -10.88 21.75 -1.90
N TYR A 78 -11.29 20.48 -1.80
CA TYR A 78 -11.87 19.68 -2.87
C TYR A 78 -13.04 18.85 -2.30
N PRO A 79 -14.19 19.48 -1.99
CA PRO A 79 -15.29 18.81 -1.28
C PRO A 79 -15.88 17.62 -2.05
N ASP A 80 -15.98 17.72 -3.38
CA ASP A 80 -16.50 16.63 -4.23
C ASP A 80 -15.54 15.43 -4.24
N LEU A 81 -14.24 15.69 -4.34
CA LEU A 81 -13.21 14.67 -4.21
C LEU A 81 -13.22 14.06 -2.80
N TYR A 82 -13.40 14.87 -1.76
CA TYR A 82 -13.50 14.39 -0.38
C TYR A 82 -14.65 13.40 -0.20
N GLU A 83 -15.83 13.68 -0.74
CA GLU A 83 -16.98 12.78 -0.64
C GLU A 83 -16.68 11.42 -1.28
N LYS A 84 -16.04 11.42 -2.46
CA LYS A 84 -15.61 10.20 -3.15
C LYS A 84 -14.57 9.42 -2.35
N LEU A 85 -13.57 10.09 -1.80
CA LEU A 85 -12.53 9.48 -0.97
C LEU A 85 -13.09 8.90 0.33
N ASP A 86 -13.99 9.62 1.00
CA ASP A 86 -14.64 9.17 2.24
C ASP A 86 -15.53 7.94 1.99
N LYS A 87 -16.29 7.95 0.89
CA LYS A 87 -17.08 6.78 0.47
C LYS A 87 -16.20 5.57 0.15
N GLN A 88 -15.09 5.79 -0.58
CA GLN A 88 -14.14 4.72 -0.88
C GLN A 88 -13.51 4.15 0.38
N GLN A 89 -13.08 5.00 1.31
CA GLN A 89 -12.48 4.57 2.57
C GLN A 89 -13.47 3.72 3.38
N LYS A 90 -14.72 4.16 3.52
CA LYS A 90 -15.77 3.39 4.22
C LYS A 90 -15.98 2.02 3.59
N LYS A 91 -16.03 1.94 2.26
CA LYS A 91 -16.18 0.66 1.55
C LYS A 91 -15.00 -0.28 1.81
N VAL A 92 -13.78 0.24 1.80
CA VAL A 92 -12.58 -0.53 2.15
C VAL A 92 -12.64 -0.99 3.61
N ASP A 93 -13.01 -0.11 4.55
CA ASP A 93 -13.14 -0.44 5.96
C ASP A 93 -14.18 -1.55 6.20
N GLU A 94 -15.34 -1.47 5.52
CA GLU A 94 -16.39 -2.49 5.57
C GLU A 94 -15.87 -3.84 5.04
N MET A 95 -15.20 -3.84 3.89
CA MET A 95 -14.60 -5.06 3.31
C MET A 95 -13.57 -5.68 4.25
N GLU A 96 -12.70 -4.88 4.86
CA GLU A 96 -11.68 -5.35 5.79
C GLU A 96 -12.30 -5.91 7.06
N SER A 97 -13.33 -5.27 7.60
CA SER A 97 -14.02 -5.73 8.80
C SER A 97 -14.67 -7.11 8.63
N ALA A 98 -14.99 -7.49 7.38
CA ALA A 98 -15.57 -8.78 7.03
C ALA A 98 -14.52 -9.90 6.84
N LEU A 99 -13.22 -9.58 6.83
CA LEU A 99 -12.16 -10.58 6.64
C LEU A 99 -11.93 -11.43 7.90
N PRO A 100 -11.30 -12.61 7.79
CA PRO A 100 -10.87 -13.37 8.96
C PRO A 100 -9.93 -12.55 9.87
N PRO A 101 -9.98 -12.69 11.21
CA PRO A 101 -9.18 -11.88 12.14
C PRO A 101 -7.67 -11.90 11.84
N VAL A 102 -7.13 -13.04 11.41
CA VAL A 102 -5.71 -13.17 11.03
C VAL A 102 -5.36 -12.28 9.82
N VAL A 103 -6.26 -12.19 8.84
CA VAL A 103 -6.08 -11.33 7.66
C VAL A 103 -6.22 -9.85 8.03
N GLN A 104 -7.19 -9.50 8.89
CA GLN A 104 -7.32 -8.14 9.41
C GLN A 104 -6.04 -7.69 10.14
N GLN A 105 -5.50 -8.57 10.99
CA GLN A 105 -4.29 -8.31 11.74
C GLN A 105 -3.08 -8.15 10.81
N PHE A 106 -2.93 -9.02 9.81
CA PHE A 106 -1.92 -8.88 8.76
C PHE A 106 -1.96 -7.49 8.09
N ILE A 107 -3.14 -7.04 7.64
CA ILE A 107 -3.31 -5.72 7.01
C ILE A 107 -2.89 -4.59 7.97
N LYS A 108 -3.34 -4.66 9.22
CA LYS A 108 -3.02 -3.67 10.25
C LYS A 108 -1.52 -3.59 10.51
N ASP A 109 -0.85 -4.73 10.61
CA ASP A 109 0.59 -4.79 10.87
C ASP A 109 1.38 -4.24 9.68
N ARG A 110 0.98 -4.52 8.43
CA ARG A 110 1.61 -3.93 7.23
C ARG A 110 1.45 -2.41 7.17
N ARG A 111 0.28 -1.88 7.51
CA ARG A 111 0.07 -0.42 7.61
C ARG A 111 0.94 0.21 8.70
N SER A 112 1.19 -0.50 9.79
CA SER A 112 2.07 -0.03 10.86
C SER A 112 3.54 -0.04 10.42
N GLU A 113 3.98 -1.11 9.74
CA GLU A 113 5.36 -1.22 9.24
C GLU A 113 5.73 -0.09 8.27
N VAL A 114 4.80 0.31 7.39
CA VAL A 114 5.02 1.41 6.44
C VAL A 114 5.43 2.72 7.13
N ARG A 115 4.96 2.99 8.36
CA ARG A 115 5.37 4.19 9.11
C ARG A 115 6.85 4.15 9.47
N THR A 116 7.38 2.96 9.71
CA THR A 116 8.80 2.77 10.06
C THR A 116 9.72 2.94 8.86
N TRP A 117 9.18 3.03 7.64
CA TRP A 117 10.00 3.21 6.44
C TRP A 117 10.51 4.64 6.29
N PHE A 118 9.97 5.63 7.01
CA PHE A 118 10.34 7.03 6.82
C PHE A 118 10.83 7.71 8.10
N PRO A 119 11.83 7.15 8.81
CA PRO A 119 12.41 7.86 9.94
C PRO A 119 13.00 9.19 9.44
N ASN A 120 12.48 10.31 9.93
CA ASN A 120 12.92 11.66 9.56
C ASN A 120 12.76 12.00 8.06
N GLY A 121 11.80 11.39 7.36
CA GLY A 121 11.48 11.70 5.96
C GLY A 121 12.36 11.03 4.89
N GLY A 122 13.38 10.27 5.30
CA GLY A 122 14.19 9.43 4.40
C GLY A 122 13.74 7.97 4.42
N VAL A 123 13.87 7.26 3.29
CA VAL A 123 13.49 5.83 3.22
C VAL A 123 14.49 4.96 3.99
N ASP A 124 14.01 4.18 4.95
CA ASP A 124 14.76 3.11 5.61
C ASP A 124 14.64 1.81 4.80
N THR A 125 15.69 1.48 4.06
CA THR A 125 15.75 0.28 3.21
C THR A 125 15.68 -1.01 4.00
N LYS A 126 16.17 -1.02 5.25
CA LYS A 126 16.11 -2.19 6.13
C LYS A 126 14.69 -2.41 6.62
N ALA A 127 13.94 -1.34 6.88
CA ALA A 127 12.52 -1.45 7.20
C ALA A 127 11.71 -2.01 6.02
N VAL A 128 12.02 -1.59 4.79
CA VAL A 128 11.41 -2.15 3.56
C VAL A 128 11.72 -3.65 3.42
N ALA A 129 12.99 -4.04 3.52
CA ALA A 129 13.41 -5.44 3.42
C ALA A 129 12.79 -6.32 4.52
N ARG A 130 12.77 -5.82 5.77
CA ARG A 130 12.07 -6.47 6.87
C ARG A 130 10.58 -6.68 6.55
N THR A 131 9.92 -5.67 6.00
CA THR A 131 8.50 -5.77 5.63
C THR A 131 8.28 -6.83 4.56
N ALA A 132 9.11 -6.86 3.51
CA ALA A 132 9.07 -7.89 2.47
C ALA A 132 9.21 -9.31 3.05
N ARG A 133 10.18 -9.49 3.95
CA ARG A 133 10.40 -10.75 4.66
C ARG A 133 9.17 -11.18 5.46
N LEU A 134 8.63 -10.26 6.25
CA LEU A 134 7.48 -10.52 7.11
C LEU A 134 6.23 -10.89 6.29
N ILE A 135 6.04 -10.28 5.11
CA ILE A 135 4.96 -10.65 4.17
C ILE A 135 5.07 -12.12 3.79
N GLY A 136 6.23 -12.57 3.30
CA GLY A 136 6.43 -13.95 2.90
C GLY A 136 6.22 -14.93 4.05
N SER A 137 6.80 -14.64 5.23
CA SER A 137 6.72 -15.54 6.39
C SER A 137 5.32 -15.63 6.99
N GLU A 138 4.61 -14.51 7.13
CA GLU A 138 3.28 -14.49 7.75
C GLU A 138 2.24 -15.17 6.85
N ILE A 139 2.31 -14.95 5.53
CA ILE A 139 1.42 -15.63 4.58
C ILE A 139 1.73 -17.14 4.54
N ALA A 140 3.00 -17.54 4.63
CA ALA A 140 3.36 -18.96 4.70
C ALA A 140 2.78 -19.64 5.96
N ALA A 141 2.69 -18.92 7.07
CA ALA A 141 2.13 -19.39 8.34
C ALA A 141 0.59 -19.45 8.37
N MET A 142 -0.10 -18.72 7.49
CA MET A 142 -1.56 -18.76 7.38
C MET A 142 -2.05 -20.14 6.93
N THR A 143 -3.22 -20.53 7.43
CA THR A 143 -3.96 -21.70 6.95
C THR A 143 -4.43 -21.49 5.50
N VAL A 144 -4.83 -22.58 4.82
CA VAL A 144 -5.34 -22.49 3.44
C VAL A 144 -6.55 -21.55 3.32
N PRO A 145 -7.58 -21.62 4.20
CA PRO A 145 -8.71 -20.68 4.14
C PRO A 145 -8.31 -19.22 4.36
N GLU A 146 -7.38 -18.94 5.29
CA GLU A 146 -6.90 -17.58 5.57
C GLU A 146 -6.12 -17.00 4.38
N ARG A 147 -5.22 -17.80 3.78
CA ARG A 147 -4.53 -17.40 2.54
C ARG A 147 -5.51 -17.12 1.41
N GLN A 148 -6.52 -17.96 1.25
CA GLN A 148 -7.52 -17.76 0.21
C GLN A 148 -8.31 -16.45 0.44
N ALA A 149 -8.69 -16.16 1.68
CA ALA A 149 -9.35 -14.89 2.01
C ALA A 149 -8.42 -13.69 1.74
N LEU A 150 -7.14 -13.77 2.10
CA LEU A 150 -6.15 -12.74 1.78
C LEU A 150 -6.00 -12.55 0.27
N PHE A 151 -5.89 -13.63 -0.52
CA PHE A 151 -5.72 -13.54 -1.97
C PHE A 151 -6.99 -13.07 -2.68
N ASN A 152 -8.17 -13.39 -2.16
CA ASN A 152 -9.42 -12.83 -2.69
C ASN A 152 -9.50 -11.32 -2.44
N TYR A 153 -8.99 -10.86 -1.28
CA TYR A 153 -8.93 -9.43 -0.97
C TYR A 153 -7.83 -8.71 -1.76
N TYR A 154 -6.65 -9.33 -1.88
CA TYR A 154 -5.49 -8.83 -2.61
C TYR A 154 -5.13 -9.77 -3.77
N PRO A 155 -5.79 -9.66 -4.93
CA PRO A 155 -5.65 -10.61 -6.03
C PRO A 155 -4.24 -10.67 -6.62
N HIS A 156 -3.46 -9.59 -6.52
CA HIS A 156 -2.09 -9.54 -7.01
C HIS A 156 -1.05 -10.05 -6.02
N MET A 157 -1.43 -10.38 -4.78
CA MET A 157 -0.48 -10.88 -3.77
C MET A 157 0.20 -12.17 -4.23
N LYS A 158 -0.55 -13.05 -4.90
CA LYS A 158 -0.01 -14.31 -5.43
C LYS A 158 1.09 -14.07 -6.48
N GLU A 159 0.93 -13.05 -7.33
CA GLU A 159 1.92 -12.68 -8.35
C GLU A 159 3.26 -12.27 -7.71
N LEU A 160 3.23 -11.51 -6.62
CA LEU A 160 4.42 -11.16 -5.84
C LEU A 160 5.09 -12.41 -5.25
N LEU A 161 4.33 -13.27 -4.57
CA LEU A 161 4.87 -14.45 -3.90
C LEU A 161 5.43 -15.49 -4.88
N GLU A 162 4.89 -15.55 -6.09
CA GLU A 162 5.34 -16.47 -7.13
C GLU A 162 6.51 -15.93 -7.96
N ASN A 163 6.79 -14.63 -7.87
CA ASN A 163 7.85 -13.96 -8.62
C ASN A 163 9.25 -14.54 -8.27
N PRO A 164 10.09 -14.86 -9.28
CA PRO A 164 11.43 -15.42 -9.06
C PRO A 164 12.34 -14.54 -8.20
N HIS A 165 12.34 -13.22 -8.41
CA HIS A 165 13.16 -12.29 -7.64
C HIS A 165 12.69 -12.23 -6.19
N PHE A 166 11.37 -12.16 -5.95
CA PHE A 166 10.86 -12.20 -4.58
C PHE A 166 11.22 -13.51 -3.86
N LYS A 167 11.12 -14.66 -4.55
CA LYS A 167 11.54 -15.96 -4.00
C LYS A 167 13.04 -16.00 -3.70
N ALA A 168 13.88 -15.46 -4.59
CA ALA A 168 15.32 -15.37 -4.40
C ALA A 168 15.66 -14.46 -3.20
N PHE A 169 15.02 -13.30 -3.08
CA PHE A 169 15.14 -12.42 -1.92
C PHE A 169 14.83 -13.15 -0.61
N MET A 170 13.78 -13.98 -0.59
CA MET A 170 13.37 -14.73 0.61
C MET A 170 14.40 -15.76 1.10
N LEU A 171 15.42 -16.11 0.30
CA LEU A 171 16.52 -16.97 0.73
C LEU A 171 17.51 -16.23 1.65
N GLU A 172 17.76 -14.94 1.38
CA GLU A 172 18.70 -14.09 2.12
C GLU A 172 18.14 -12.66 2.33
N PRO A 173 17.11 -12.49 3.18
CA PRO A 173 16.33 -11.25 3.27
C PRO A 173 16.90 -10.21 4.25
N ASP A 174 18.17 -9.84 4.09
CA ASP A 174 18.90 -9.02 5.06
C ASP A 174 18.80 -7.49 4.80
N ASP A 175 18.76 -7.06 3.54
CA ASP A 175 18.63 -5.65 3.13
C ASP A 175 17.97 -5.53 1.74
N LEU A 176 17.78 -4.30 1.25
CA LEU A 176 17.31 -3.99 -0.10
C LEU A 176 18.38 -4.36 -1.15
N ASN A 177 18.46 -5.65 -1.45
CA ASN A 177 19.32 -6.24 -2.48
C ASN A 177 18.70 -6.12 -3.89
N GLU A 178 19.43 -6.58 -4.91
CA GLU A 178 19.00 -6.50 -6.32
C GLU A 178 17.67 -7.24 -6.56
N GLU A 179 17.47 -8.37 -5.90
CA GLU A 179 16.24 -9.17 -5.99
C GLU A 179 15.02 -8.40 -5.47
N LEU A 180 15.14 -7.75 -4.31
CA LEU A 180 14.04 -6.94 -3.78
C LEU A 180 13.82 -5.66 -4.59
N ARG A 181 14.88 -5.07 -5.15
CA ARG A 181 14.74 -3.91 -6.05
C ARG A 181 13.97 -4.27 -7.31
N ALA A 182 14.21 -5.45 -7.90
CA ALA A 182 13.55 -5.91 -9.12
C ALA A 182 12.02 -6.05 -9.00
N VAL A 183 11.47 -6.07 -7.77
CA VAL A 183 10.02 -6.12 -7.54
C VAL A 183 9.44 -4.82 -6.96
N ILE A 184 10.28 -3.80 -6.73
CA ILE A 184 9.90 -2.49 -6.19
C ILE A 184 10.18 -1.34 -7.17
N GLU A 185 11.20 -1.44 -8.03
CA GLU A 185 11.66 -0.37 -8.93
C GLU A 185 11.19 -0.54 -10.38
#